data_AF-A0A946HAH0-F1
#
_entry.id   AF-A0A946HAH0-F1
#
_cell.length_a   1.000
_cell.length_b   1.000
_cell.length_c   1.000
_cell.angle_alpha   90.00
_cell.angle_beta   90.00
_cell.angle_gamma   90.00
#
_symmetry.space_group_name_H-M   'P 1'
#
loop_
_entity.id
_entity.type
_entity.pdbx_description
1 polymer ?
#
loop_
_entity_poly.entity_id
_entity_poly.type
_entity_poly.pdbx_seq_one_letter_code
_entity_poly.pdbx_strand_id
1 'polypeptide(L)' 'GTLLCVSDKPLHGELKLPGMASEFYKTQVSRHLEVGIRAMESLQNMPLERLHSRKLRSFDETAFL' A
#
# COMPACT_ATOMS: atom_id res chain seq x y z
N GLY A 1 6.06 -1.28 -2.81
CA GLY A 1 4.89 -1.22 -3.70
C GLY A 1 3.86 -0.27 -3.10
N THR A 2 2.85 0.15 -3.85
CA THR A 2 1.86 1.13 -3.37
C THR A 2 0.45 0.55 -3.50
N LEU A 3 -0.32 0.60 -2.41
CA LEU A 3 -1.75 0.34 -2.40
C LEU A 3 -2.44 1.66 -2.06
N LEU A 4 -3.38 2.10 -2.90
CA LEU A 4 -4.13 3.34 -2.70
C LEU A 4 -5.62 3.03 -2.49
N CYS A 5 -6.27 3.78 -1.60
CA CYS A 5 -7.74 3.77 -1.48
C CYS A 5 -8.28 4.97 -2.24
N VAL A 6 -9.25 4.76 -3.12
CA VAL A 6 -9.97 5.87 -3.76
C VAL A 6 -10.72 6.63 -2.67
N SER A 7 -10.37 7.89 -2.48
CA SER A 7 -11.05 8.78 -1.55
C SER A 7 -12.26 9.46 -2.19
N ASP A 8 -12.18 9.82 -3.46
CA ASP A 8 -13.14 10.70 -4.13
C ASP A 8 -13.04 10.53 -5.65
N LYS A 9 -14.01 11.07 -6.40
CA LYS A 9 -14.03 11.01 -7.87
C LYS A 9 -14.24 12.40 -8.48
N PRO A 10 -13.18 13.23 -8.57
CA PRO A 10 -13.29 14.62 -9.01
C PRO A 10 -13.87 14.77 -10.42
N LEU A 11 -13.51 13.87 -11.35
CA LEU A 11 -14.02 13.88 -12.73
C LEU A 11 -15.50 13.51 -12.85
N HIS A 12 -16.13 13.03 -11.78
CA HIS A 12 -17.54 12.67 -11.73
C HIS A 12 -18.36 13.62 -10.82
N GLY A 13 -17.76 14.73 -10.38
CA GLY A 13 -18.40 15.69 -9.48
C GLY A 13 -18.52 15.23 -8.02
N GLU A 14 -18.00 14.06 -7.67
CA GLU A 14 -17.99 13.54 -6.29
C GLU A 14 -16.77 14.07 -5.52
N LEU A 15 -16.65 15.39 -5.36
CA LEU A 15 -15.58 16.01 -4.58
C LEU A 15 -15.84 15.82 -3.09
N LYS A 16 -14.85 15.33 -2.34
CA LYS A 16 -14.96 15.23 -0.88
C LYS A 16 -14.88 16.61 -0.22
N LEU A 17 -15.92 16.97 0.53
CA LEU A 17 -15.88 18.14 1.42
C LEU A 17 -15.12 17.81 2.72
N PRO A 18 -14.27 18.73 3.24
CA PRO A 18 -13.62 18.56 4.53
C PRO A 18 -14.66 18.37 5.65
N GLY A 19 -14.59 17.26 6.40
CA GLY A 19 -15.49 16.98 7.53
C GLY A 19 -16.57 15.92 7.27
N MET A 20 -16.81 15.52 6.03
CA MET A 20 -17.74 14.42 5.70
C MET A 20 -17.06 13.04 5.80
N ALA A 21 -16.56 12.69 6.98
CA ALA A 21 -16.14 11.32 7.26
C ALA A 21 -17.38 10.43 7.38
N SER A 22 -17.98 10.09 6.23
CA SER A 22 -19.05 9.11 6.15
C SER A 22 -18.58 7.81 6.79
N GLU A 23 -19.51 7.04 7.36
CA GLU A 23 -19.25 5.70 7.87
C GLU A 23 -18.50 4.84 6.83
N PHE A 24 -18.86 5.00 5.55
CA PHE A 24 -18.17 4.38 4.42
C PHE A 24 -16.67 4.73 4.37
N TYR A 25 -16.28 5.99 4.57
CA TYR A 25 -14.87 6.36 4.60
C TYR A 25 -14.12 5.73 5.77
N LYS A 26 -14.72 5.70 6.96
CA LYS A 26 -14.11 5.10 8.15
C LYS A 26 -13.89 3.59 7.95
N THR A 27 -14.88 2.89 7.40
CA THR A 27 -14.78 1.47 7.07
C THR A 27 -13.70 1.21 6.01
N GLN A 28 -13.64 2.04 4.96
CA GLN A 28 -12.62 1.89 3.91
C GLN A 28 -11.20 2.15 4.44
N VAL A 29 -11.00 3.17 5.28
CA VAL A 29 -9.70 3.46 5.90
C VAL A 29 -9.26 2.30 6.80
N SER A 30 -10.15 1.80 7.66
CA SER A 30 -9.84 0.67 8.54
C SER A 30 -9.48 -0.59 7.75
N ARG A 31 -10.26 -0.92 6.71
CA ARG A 31 -9.96 -2.06 5.84
C ARG A 31 -8.66 -1.87 5.06
N HIS A 32 -8.38 -0.66 4.58
CA HIS A 32 -7.13 -0.37 3.88
C HIS A 32 -5.92 -0.61 4.78
N LEU A 33 -5.99 -0.16 6.02
CA LEU A 33 -4.94 -0.41 7.02
C LEU A 33 -4.76 -1.90 7.29
N GLU A 34 -5.86 -2.65 7.47
CA GLU A 34 -5.82 -4.09 7.70
C GLU A 34 -5.17 -4.86 6.54
N VAL A 35 -5.48 -4.49 5.29
CA VAL A 35 -4.82 -5.07 4.11
C VAL A 35 -3.32 -4.75 4.10
N GLY A 36 -2.95 -3.52 4.45
CA GLY A 36 -1.53 -3.12 4.57
C GLY A 36 -0.79 -3.94 5.62
N ILE A 37 -1.39 -4.14 6.81
CA ILE A 37 -0.80 -4.95 7.88
C ILE A 37 -0.61 -6.40 7.42
N ARG A 38 -1.63 -7.02 6.84
CA ARG A 38 -1.53 -8.41 6.33
C ARG A 38 -0.48 -8.56 5.23
N ALA A 39 -0.32 -7.54 4.38
CA ALA A 39 0.75 -7.53 3.40
C ALA A 39 2.13 -7.50 4.09
N MET A 40 2.31 -6.66 5.11
CA MET A 40 3.56 -6.61 5.88
C MET A 40 3.85 -7.92 6.61
N GLU A 41 2.85 -8.53 7.25
CA GLU A 41 2.98 -9.86 7.87
C GLU A 41 3.37 -10.93 6.84
N SER A 42 2.76 -10.89 5.66
CA SER A 42 3.10 -11.81 4.57
C SER A 42 4.55 -11.63 4.11
N LEU A 43 5.01 -10.38 3.95
CA LEU A 43 6.38 -10.06 3.56
C LEU A 43 7.39 -10.46 4.64
N GLN A 44 7.05 -10.23 5.92
CA GLN A 44 7.88 -10.61 7.06
C GLN A 44 8.10 -12.12 7.13
N ASN A 45 7.07 -12.91 6.80
CA ASN A 45 7.14 -14.37 6.81
C ASN A 45 7.78 -14.97 5.54
N MET A 46 8.18 -14.16 4.55
CA MET A 46 8.88 -14.65 3.37
C MET A 46 10.38 -14.86 3.65
N PRO A 47 11.01 -15.88 3.06
CA PRO A 47 12.46 -15.98 3.02
C PRO A 47 13.08 -14.72 2.37
N LEU A 48 14.21 -14.27 2.90
CA LEU A 48 14.89 -13.06 2.43
C LEU A 48 15.18 -13.11 0.91
N GLU A 49 15.57 -14.27 0.41
CA GLU A 49 15.86 -14.53 -1.02
C GLU A 49 14.63 -14.39 -1.92
N ARG A 50 13.43 -14.53 -1.35
CA ARG A 50 12.15 -14.38 -2.06
C ARG A 50 11.64 -12.94 -1.99
N LEU A 51 11.90 -12.25 -0.87
CA LEU A 51 11.54 -10.84 -0.68
C LEU A 51 12.47 -9.92 -1.50
N HIS A 52 13.79 -10.11 -1.39
CA HIS A 52 14.80 -9.39 -2.15
C HIS A 52 15.12 -10.14 -3.44
N SER A 53 14.74 -9.54 -4.57
CA SER A 53 14.99 -10.10 -5.90
C SER A 53 16.01 -9.27 -6.67
N ARG A 54 16.45 -9.77 -7.83
CA ARG A 54 17.41 -9.05 -8.67
C ARG A 54 16.84 -7.82 -9.41
N LYS A 55 15.56 -7.50 -9.22
CA LYS A 55 14.84 -6.44 -9.96
C LYS A 55 15.39 -5.02 -9.73
N LEU A 56 16.12 -4.81 -8.63
CA LEU A 56 16.72 -3.52 -8.28
C LEU A 56 18.25 -3.50 -8.42
N ARG A 57 18.87 -4.61 -8.86
CA ARG A 57 20.33 -4.70 -8.96
C ARG A 57 20.86 -3.89 -10.13
N SER A 58 21.98 -3.19 -9.91
CA SER A 58 22.77 -2.55 -10.96
C SER A 58 23.93 -3.45 -11.41
N PHE A 59 24.63 -3.06 -12.49
CA PHE A 59 25.81 -3.79 -12.95
C PHE A 59 26.99 -3.70 -11.97
N ASP A 60 27.14 -2.59 -11.25
CA ASP A 60 28.22 -2.33 -10.28
C ASP A 60 27.75 -2.47 -8.82
N GLU A 61 26.80 -3.37 -8.56
CA GLU A 61 26.22 -3.54 -7.23
C GLU A 61 27.24 -4.13 -6.23
N THR A 62 27.25 -3.59 -5.00
CA THR A 62 28.13 -4.05 -3.93
C THR A 62 27.64 -5.35 -3.32
N ALA A 63 28.55 -6.13 -2.71
CA ALA A 63 28.23 -7.47 -2.17
C ALA A 63 27.45 -7.48 -0.83
N PHE A 64 26.87 -6.35 -0.43
CA PHE A 64 26.14 -6.22 0.84
C PHE A 64 24.62 -6.33 0.62
N LEU A 65 23.91 -6.94 1.57
CA LEU A 65 22.44 -7.03 1.65
C LEU A 65 21.91 -6.17 2.80
#